data_AF-A0A7S4HPA6-F1
#
_entry.id   AF-A0A7S4HPA6-F1
#
_cell.length_a   1.000
_cell.length_b   1.000
_cell.length_c   1.000
_cell.angle_alpha   90.00
_cell.angle_beta   90.00
_cell.angle_gamma   90.00
#
_symmetry.space_group_name_H-M   'P 1'
#
loop_
_entity.id
_entity.type
_entity.pdbx_description
1 polymer ?
#
loop_
_entity_poly.entity_id
_entity_poly.type
_entity_poly.pdbx_seq_one_letter_code
_entity_poly.pdbx_strand_id
1 'polypeptide(L)'
;WGYTFYWQSFLVSITMSLVVGIFIFIQCKLEYKFARSANTASNNIKSFWAGISKSPRLIYYSLGQLELDRIGFLFCFLLSLSVASQQYHREVYEEYRPATALLLGVPLFSYLLLLGLWILDKFIFEMQHTYSSSFVLETVGWRTVWWKTCIIPFYFSLPANALIIPSHYSLSPLLLILIVALFLFGCVISRGSVQQ
;
A
#
# COMPACT_ATOMS: atom_id res chain seq x y z
N TRP A 1 -1.18 2.13 18.89
CA TRP A 1 -2.42 1.50 18.39
C TRP A 1 -2.17 0.63 17.15
N GLY A 2 -1.50 1.13 16.10
CA GLY A 2 -1.26 0.32 14.89
C GLY A 2 -0.34 -0.89 15.10
N TYR A 3 0.67 -0.77 15.97
CA TYR A 3 1.52 -1.90 16.37
C TYR A 3 0.75 -2.96 17.19
N THR A 4 -0.04 -2.53 18.18
CA THR A 4 -0.77 -3.43 19.08
C THR A 4 -1.88 -4.22 18.38
N PHE A 5 -2.47 -3.64 17.34
CA PHE A 5 -3.56 -4.24 16.58
C PHE A 5 -3.18 -4.58 15.14
N TYR A 6 -1.90 -4.74 14.82
CA TYR A 6 -1.41 -4.92 13.46
C TYR A 6 -2.09 -6.11 12.75
N TRP A 7 -2.08 -7.28 13.38
CA TRP A 7 -2.68 -8.49 12.82
C TRP A 7 -4.21 -8.43 12.78
N GLN A 8 -4.83 -7.78 13.76
CA GLN A 8 -6.27 -7.54 13.77
C GLN A 8 -6.67 -6.61 12.62
N SER A 9 -5.91 -5.55 12.37
CA SER A 9 -6.09 -4.66 11.22
C SER A 9 -5.90 -5.40 9.90
N PHE A 10 -5.00 -6.39 9.83
CA PHE A 10 -4.84 -7.23 8.65
C PHE A 10 -6.09 -8.08 8.39
N LEU A 11 -6.63 -8.73 9.42
CA LEU A 11 -7.86 -9.51 9.33
C LEU A 11 -9.06 -8.63 8.93
N VAL A 12 -9.17 -7.44 9.54
CA VAL A 12 -10.21 -6.46 9.17
C VAL A 12 -10.04 -6.04 7.71
N SER A 13 -8.81 -5.78 7.25
CA SER A 13 -8.56 -5.44 5.85
C SER A 13 -8.96 -6.58 4.90
N ILE A 14 -8.62 -7.83 5.23
CA ILE A 14 -9.02 -9.01 4.43
C ILE A 14 -10.55 -9.11 4.35
N THR A 15 -11.23 -9.06 5.50
CA THR A 15 -12.70 -9.17 5.54
C THR A 15 -13.38 -8.04 4.77
N MET A 16 -12.91 -6.79 4.93
CA MET A 16 -13.42 -5.65 4.18
C MET A 16 -13.14 -5.78 2.68
N SER A 17 -11.95 -6.25 2.28
CA SER A 17 -11.63 -6.47 0.86
C SER A 17 -12.59 -7.48 0.21
N LEU A 18 -12.96 -8.53 0.95
CA LEU A 18 -13.88 -9.57 0.50
C LEU A 18 -15.30 -9.03 0.38
N VAL A 19 -15.77 -8.28 1.38
CA VAL A 19 -17.09 -7.63 1.35
C VAL A 19 -17.18 -6.64 0.17
N VAL A 20 -16.17 -5.78 -0.01
CA VAL A 20 -16.10 -4.84 -1.14
C VAL A 20 -16.07 -5.59 -2.48
N GLY A 21 -15.28 -6.67 -2.57
CA GLY A 21 -15.25 -7.52 -3.76
C GLY A 21 -16.61 -8.12 -4.10
N ILE A 22 -17.38 -8.55 -3.10
CA ILE A 22 -18.73 -9.10 -3.30
C ILE A 22 -19.67 -8.03 -3.84
N PHE A 23 -19.64 -6.82 -3.26
CA PHE A 23 -20.46 -5.70 -3.74
C PHE A 23 -20.13 -5.31 -5.19
N ILE A 24 -18.83 -5.20 -5.52
CA ILE A 24 -18.38 -4.92 -6.89
C ILE A 24 -18.90 -5.98 -7.85
N PHE A 25 -18.78 -7.27 -7.48
CA PHE A 25 -19.22 -8.37 -8.33
C PHE A 25 -20.73 -8.36 -8.56
N ILE A 26 -21.53 -8.16 -7.51
CA ILE A 26 -23.00 -8.07 -7.62
C ILE A 26 -23.40 -6.87 -8.49
N GLN A 27 -22.80 -5.70 -8.25
CA GLN A 27 -23.08 -4.49 -9.03
C GLN A 27 -22.75 -4.68 -10.51
N CYS A 28 -21.55 -5.17 -10.83
CA CYS A 28 -21.18 -5.46 -12.21
C CYS A 28 -22.14 -6.46 -12.86
N LYS A 29 -22.55 -7.51 -12.13
CA LYS A 29 -23.46 -8.52 -12.66
C LYS A 29 -24.84 -7.95 -13.00
N LEU A 30 -25.32 -6.98 -12.22
CA LEU A 30 -26.58 -6.27 -12.47
C LEU A 30 -26.48 -5.31 -13.66
N GLU A 31 -25.40 -4.52 -13.74
CA GLU A 31 -25.17 -3.52 -14.78
C GLU A 31 -24.94 -4.15 -16.16
N TYR A 32 -24.11 -5.18 -16.23
CA TYR A 32 -23.68 -5.75 -17.51
C TYR A 32 -24.65 -6.78 -18.10
N LYS A 33 -25.87 -6.96 -17.51
CA LYS A 33 -26.89 -7.95 -17.91
C LYS A 33 -26.25 -9.15 -18.59
N PHE A 34 -25.43 -9.92 -17.86
CA PHE A 34 -24.80 -11.10 -18.45
C PHE A 34 -25.90 -11.93 -19.11
N ALA A 35 -25.87 -11.98 -20.44
CA ALA A 35 -26.65 -12.93 -21.19
C ALA A 35 -26.40 -14.28 -20.55
N ARG A 36 -27.48 -15.02 -20.26
CA ARG A 36 -27.54 -16.31 -19.55
C ARG A 36 -26.75 -17.43 -20.27
N SER A 37 -25.52 -17.18 -20.67
CA SER A 37 -24.65 -18.06 -21.42
C SER A 37 -23.71 -18.75 -20.43
N ALA A 38 -24.06 -19.99 -20.08
CA ALA A 38 -23.26 -20.96 -19.33
C ALA A 38 -22.71 -20.50 -17.96
N ASN A 39 -23.62 -20.23 -17.02
CA ASN A 39 -23.34 -20.10 -15.59
C ASN A 39 -22.86 -21.45 -14.99
N THR A 40 -21.59 -21.81 -15.17
CA THR A 40 -20.95 -22.77 -14.25
C THR A 40 -20.43 -22.01 -13.03
N ALA A 41 -20.53 -22.61 -11.84
CA ALA A 41 -20.01 -22.01 -10.61
C ALA A 41 -18.53 -21.59 -10.74
N SER A 42 -17.75 -22.35 -11.51
CA SER A 42 -16.34 -22.06 -11.85
C SER A 42 -16.17 -20.71 -12.56
N ASN A 43 -17.02 -20.39 -13.54
CA ASN A 43 -16.94 -19.11 -14.25
C ASN A 43 -17.27 -17.92 -13.34
N ASN A 44 -18.25 -18.07 -12.44
CA ASN A 44 -18.58 -17.02 -11.47
C ASN A 44 -17.42 -16.76 -10.49
N ILE A 45 -16.74 -17.81 -10.00
CA ILE A 45 -15.58 -17.66 -9.11
C ILE A 45 -14.43 -16.95 -9.83
N LYS A 46 -14.15 -17.33 -11.09
CA LYS A 46 -13.13 -16.66 -11.90
C LYS A 46 -13.45 -15.19 -12.13
N SER A 47 -14.70 -14.86 -12.45
CA SER A 47 -15.13 -13.47 -12.64
C SER A 47 -15.12 -12.65 -11.35
N PHE A 48 -15.43 -13.25 -10.20
CA PHE A 48 -15.28 -12.62 -8.89
C PHE A 48 -13.81 -12.31 -8.58
N TRP A 49 -12.92 -13.28 -8.82
CA TRP A 49 -11.49 -13.15 -8.56
C TRP A 49 -10.83 -12.12 -9.49
N ALA A 50 -10.97 -12.30 -10.81
CA ALA A 50 -10.30 -11.48 -11.82
C ALA A 50 -10.96 -10.11 -12.03
N GLY A 51 -12.28 -10.02 -11.85
CA GLY A 51 -13.06 -8.82 -12.11
C GLY A 51 -13.74 -8.82 -13.48
N ILE A 52 -14.81 -8.03 -13.59
CA ILE A 52 -15.67 -7.96 -14.79
C ILE A 52 -15.45 -6.65 -15.55
N SER A 53 -15.25 -5.55 -14.81
CA SER A 53 -15.10 -4.20 -15.35
C SER A 53 -13.77 -3.61 -14.90
N LYS A 54 -13.23 -2.68 -15.70
CA LYS A 54 -12.00 -1.95 -15.38
C LYS A 54 -12.21 -0.83 -14.36
N SER A 55 -13.42 -0.27 -14.32
CA SER A 55 -13.78 0.84 -13.44
C SER A 55 -15.16 0.60 -12.85
N PRO A 56 -15.31 -0.44 -12.01
CA PRO A 56 -16.56 -0.68 -11.33
C PRO A 56 -16.89 0.55 -10.48
N ARG A 57 -18.17 0.90 -10.44
CA ARG A 57 -18.65 1.86 -9.46
C ARG A 57 -18.99 1.11 -8.19
N LEU A 58 -18.81 1.75 -7.05
CA LEU A 58 -19.41 1.33 -5.80
C LEU A 58 -20.39 2.43 -5.41
N ILE A 59 -21.69 2.15 -5.59
CA ILE A 59 -22.78 3.12 -5.46
C ILE A 59 -22.63 4.27 -6.50
N TYR A 60 -21.88 5.33 -6.18
CA TYR A 60 -21.64 6.49 -7.05
C TYR A 60 -20.16 6.77 -7.34
N TYR A 61 -19.24 6.17 -6.58
CA TYR A 61 -17.79 6.42 -6.73
C TYR A 61 -17.17 5.43 -7.71
N SER A 62 -16.32 5.90 -8.62
CA SER A 62 -15.47 5.02 -9.42
C SER A 62 -14.42 4.39 -8.52
N LEU A 63 -14.36 3.07 -8.54
CA LEU A 63 -13.35 2.29 -7.84
C LEU A 63 -12.41 1.67 -8.88
N GLY A 64 -11.77 2.54 -9.66
CA GLY A 64 -10.76 2.13 -10.61
C GLY A 64 -9.46 1.71 -9.94
N GLN A 65 -8.53 1.23 -10.75
CA GLN A 65 -7.24 0.76 -10.28
C GLN A 65 -6.38 1.88 -9.68
N LEU A 66 -6.49 3.12 -10.18
CA LEU A 66 -5.81 4.29 -9.60
C LEU A 66 -6.33 4.63 -8.21
N GLU A 67 -7.65 4.64 -8.03
CA GLU A 67 -8.26 4.93 -6.74
C GLU A 67 -7.87 3.88 -5.70
N LEU A 68 -7.84 2.60 -6.09
CA LEU A 68 -7.34 1.52 -5.25
C LEU A 68 -5.85 1.66 -4.92
N ASP A 69 -5.03 2.09 -5.88
CA ASP A 69 -3.61 2.37 -5.66
C ASP A 69 -3.42 3.49 -4.63
N ARG A 70 -4.19 4.59 -4.75
CA ARG A 70 -4.16 5.69 -3.78
C ARG A 70 -4.52 5.24 -2.38
N ILE A 71 -5.61 4.49 -2.24
CA ILE A 71 -6.04 3.94 -0.96
C ILE A 71 -4.95 3.03 -0.38
N GLY A 72 -4.38 2.15 -1.20
CA GLY A 72 -3.34 1.22 -0.78
C GLY A 72 -2.07 1.91 -0.30
N PHE A 73 -1.52 2.84 -1.10
CA PHE A 73 -0.31 3.56 -0.73
C PHE A 73 -0.51 4.47 0.49
N LEU A 74 -1.62 5.21 0.54
CA LEU A 74 -1.92 6.06 1.69
C LEU A 74 -2.10 5.23 2.96
N PHE A 75 -2.80 4.10 2.87
CA PHE A 75 -2.94 3.19 4.00
C PHE A 75 -1.59 2.60 4.44
N CYS A 76 -0.71 2.21 3.50
CA CYS A 76 0.66 1.77 3.79
C CYS A 76 1.45 2.81 4.60
N PHE A 77 1.40 4.07 4.16
CA PHE A 77 2.10 5.16 4.82
C PHE A 77 1.55 5.41 6.23
N LEU A 78 0.22 5.51 6.37
CA LEU A 78 -0.43 5.72 7.67
C LEU A 78 -0.14 4.59 8.65
N LEU A 79 -0.12 3.35 8.16
CA LEU A 79 0.17 2.20 8.99
C LEU A 79 1.62 2.25 9.48
N SER A 80 2.59 2.54 8.60
CA SER A 80 4.01 2.70 8.98
C SER A 80 4.23 3.90 9.91
N LEU A 81 3.53 5.01 9.68
CA LEU A 81 3.55 6.20 10.53
C LEU A 81 3.00 5.89 11.93
N SER A 82 1.98 5.04 12.03
CA SER A 82 1.41 4.63 13.31
C SER A 82 2.36 3.79 14.16
N VAL A 83 3.30 3.08 13.52
CA VAL A 83 4.37 2.33 14.18
C VAL A 83 5.46 3.30 14.67
N ALA A 84 5.88 4.22 13.79
CA ALA A 84 6.84 5.26 14.13
C ALA A 84 6.36 6.16 15.27
N SER A 85 5.08 6.52 15.30
CA SER A 85 4.50 7.34 16.37
C SER A 85 4.52 6.61 17.72
N GLN A 86 4.37 5.29 17.72
CA GLN A 86 4.45 4.49 18.95
C GLN A 86 5.88 4.41 19.48
N GLN A 87 6.87 4.23 18.61
CA GLN A 87 8.28 4.30 19.02
C GLN A 87 8.63 5.69 19.54
N TYR A 88 8.20 6.76 18.86
CA TYR A 88 8.37 8.13 19.32
C TYR A 88 7.77 8.34 20.71
N HIS A 89 6.54 7.85 20.92
CA HIS A 89 5.84 8.03 22.18
C HIS A 89 6.61 7.39 23.34
N ARG A 90 6.98 6.11 23.17
CA ARG A 90 7.77 5.37 24.15
C ARG A 90 9.08 6.09 24.47
N GLU A 91 9.84 6.46 23.46
CA GLU A 91 11.19 6.96 23.70
C GLU A 91 11.23 8.39 24.25
N VAL A 92 10.35 9.27 23.78
CA VAL A 92 10.34 10.68 24.22
C VAL A 92 9.60 10.87 25.52
N TYR A 93 8.46 10.19 25.73
CA TYR A 93 7.59 10.43 26.88
C TYR A 93 7.79 9.40 28.01
N GLU A 94 8.07 8.13 27.71
CA GLU A 94 8.27 7.11 28.75
C GLU A 94 9.76 7.01 29.15
N GLU A 95 10.67 7.07 28.18
CA GLU A 95 12.12 6.96 28.41
C GLU A 95 12.84 8.33 28.50
N TYR A 96 12.10 9.44 28.39
CA TYR A 96 12.60 10.83 28.48
C TYR A 96 13.82 11.14 27.58
N ARG A 97 13.89 10.54 26.40
CA ARG A 97 15.00 10.76 25.44
C ARG A 97 14.78 12.01 24.58
N PRO A 98 15.85 12.70 24.16
CA PRO A 98 15.75 13.86 23.30
C PRO A 98 15.20 13.48 21.91
N ALA A 99 14.13 14.18 21.50
CA ALA A 99 13.42 13.93 20.24
C ALA A 99 14.28 14.11 18.97
N THR A 100 15.33 14.93 19.02
CA THR A 100 16.20 15.22 17.86
C THR A 100 17.07 14.04 17.44
N ALA A 101 17.41 13.12 18.34
CA ALA A 101 18.19 11.93 18.02
C ALA A 101 17.37 10.87 17.22
N LEU A 102 16.04 10.96 17.29
CA LEU A 102 15.13 10.00 16.67
C LEU A 102 14.97 10.17 15.15
N LEU A 103 15.08 11.41 14.65
CA LEU A 103 14.54 11.77 13.34
C LEU A 103 15.31 11.19 12.12
N LEU A 104 16.63 11.01 12.24
CA LEU A 104 17.46 10.50 11.13
C LEU A 104 18.36 9.35 11.55
N GLY A 105 18.88 9.36 12.78
CA GLY A 105 19.77 8.31 13.27
C GLY A 105 19.08 6.96 13.51
N VAL A 106 17.76 6.94 13.67
CA VAL A 106 17.01 5.71 13.94
C VAL A 106 16.51 5.09 12.63
N PRO A 107 16.77 3.79 12.41
CA PRO A 107 16.37 3.09 11.18
C PRO A 107 14.91 3.27 10.79
N LEU A 108 14.00 3.27 11.76
CA LEU A 108 12.56 3.38 11.52
C LEU A 108 12.17 4.72 10.86
N PHE A 109 12.70 5.84 11.35
CA PHE A 109 12.37 7.16 10.81
C PHE A 109 13.04 7.40 9.46
N SER A 110 14.26 6.90 9.27
CA SER A 110 14.91 6.85 7.96
C SER A 110 14.08 6.05 6.95
N TYR A 111 13.61 4.87 7.34
CA TYR A 111 12.73 4.05 6.52
C TYR A 111 11.41 4.78 6.16
N LEU A 112 10.77 5.40 7.15
CA LEU A 112 9.52 6.15 6.95
C LEU A 112 9.69 7.31 5.96
N LEU A 113 10.80 8.04 6.03
CA LEU A 113 11.12 9.11 5.10
C LEU A 113 11.27 8.59 3.67
N LEU A 114 12.03 7.51 3.47
CA LEU A 114 12.22 6.90 2.15
C LEU A 114 10.91 6.32 1.59
N LEU A 115 10.10 5.68 2.43
CA LEU A 115 8.77 5.19 2.07
C LEU A 115 7.86 6.35 1.64
N GLY A 116 7.87 7.47 2.39
CA GLY A 116 7.11 8.67 2.06
C GLY A 116 7.50 9.27 0.72
N LEU A 117 8.81 9.42 0.47
CA LEU A 117 9.33 9.90 -0.82
C LEU A 117 8.91 8.98 -1.97
N TRP A 118 9.00 7.66 -1.77
CA TRP A 118 8.58 6.69 -2.77
C TRP A 118 7.07 6.75 -3.07
N ILE A 119 6.23 6.92 -2.05
CA ILE A 119 4.77 7.06 -2.23
C ILE A 119 4.43 8.39 -2.93
N LEU A 120 5.09 9.49 -2.56
CA LEU A 120 4.92 10.77 -3.24
C LEU A 120 5.31 10.68 -4.72
N ASP A 121 6.42 10.02 -5.03
CA ASP A 121 6.85 9.74 -6.39
C ASP A 121 5.80 8.91 -7.18
N LYS A 122 5.11 7.98 -6.53
CA LYS A 122 3.98 7.25 -7.15
C LYS A 122 2.78 8.15 -7.43
N PHE A 123 2.46 9.11 -6.56
CA PHE A 123 1.37 10.05 -6.79
C PHE A 123 1.69 11.10 -7.86
N ILE A 124 2.91 11.64 -7.86
CA ILE A 124 3.33 12.66 -8.84
C ILE A 124 3.27 12.10 -10.27
N PHE A 125 3.70 10.85 -10.44
CA PHE A 125 3.75 10.20 -11.75
C PHE A 125 2.64 9.16 -11.96
N GLU A 126 1.52 9.32 -11.27
CA GLU A 126 0.40 8.39 -11.34
C GLU A 126 -0.15 8.22 -12.78
N MET A 127 -0.13 9.30 -13.57
CA MET A 127 -0.56 9.27 -14.98
C MET A 127 0.29 8.34 -15.85
N GLN A 128 1.55 8.06 -15.47
CA GLN A 128 2.36 7.09 -16.23
C GLN A 128 1.87 5.66 -16.01
N HIS A 129 1.28 5.37 -14.84
CA HIS A 129 0.77 4.06 -14.51
C HIS A 129 -0.45 3.66 -15.36
N THR A 130 -1.21 4.63 -15.90
CA THR A 130 -2.37 4.32 -16.76
C THR A 130 -1.99 3.71 -18.10
N TYR A 131 -0.73 3.87 -18.53
CA TYR A 131 -0.20 3.29 -19.76
C TYR A 131 0.43 1.91 -19.55
N SER A 132 0.50 1.42 -18.31
CA SER A 132 1.05 0.10 -18.02
C SER A 132 0.15 -1.02 -18.52
N SER A 133 0.73 -2.13 -18.95
CA SER A 133 -0.02 -3.31 -19.42
C SER A 133 -0.98 -3.84 -18.36
N SER A 134 -0.60 -3.78 -17.08
CA SER A 134 -1.46 -4.13 -15.96
C SER A 134 -2.70 -3.23 -15.90
N PHE A 135 -2.55 -1.91 -16.06
CA PHE A 135 -3.71 -1.00 -16.07
C PHE A 135 -4.60 -1.17 -17.31
N VAL A 136 -3.99 -1.40 -18.47
CA VAL A 136 -4.71 -1.51 -19.74
C VAL A 136 -5.47 -2.83 -19.86
N LEU A 137 -4.98 -3.92 -19.27
CA LEU A 137 -5.56 -5.25 -19.46
C LEU A 137 -6.34 -5.75 -18.24
N GLU A 138 -6.01 -5.29 -17.03
CA GLU A 138 -6.65 -5.82 -15.83
C GLU A 138 -8.02 -5.20 -15.55
N THR A 139 -8.94 -6.06 -15.15
CA THR A 139 -10.21 -5.68 -14.55
C THR A 139 -10.06 -5.60 -13.03
N VAL A 140 -10.97 -4.85 -12.40
CA VAL A 140 -11.03 -4.75 -10.94
C VAL A 140 -11.93 -5.86 -10.42
N GLY A 141 -11.30 -6.86 -9.82
CA GLY A 141 -11.96 -7.95 -9.08
C GLY A 141 -11.48 -8.01 -7.64
N TRP A 142 -11.92 -9.03 -6.90
CA TRP A 142 -11.49 -9.20 -5.52
C TRP A 142 -9.97 -9.34 -5.40
N ARG A 143 -9.30 -9.99 -6.37
CA ARG A 143 -7.82 -10.07 -6.41
C ARG A 143 -7.17 -8.69 -6.34
N THR A 144 -7.65 -7.76 -7.15
CA THR A 144 -7.08 -6.41 -7.24
C THR A 144 -7.34 -5.64 -5.95
N VAL A 145 -8.58 -5.68 -5.44
CA VAL A 145 -8.93 -5.02 -4.16
C VAL A 145 -8.08 -5.58 -3.02
N TRP A 146 -8.06 -6.89 -2.84
CA TRP A 146 -7.27 -7.57 -1.81
C TRP A 146 -5.78 -7.26 -1.90
N TRP A 147 -5.21 -7.28 -3.11
CA TRP A 147 -3.80 -6.95 -3.29
C TRP A 147 -3.48 -5.51 -2.87
N LYS A 148 -4.31 -4.55 -3.29
CA LYS A 148 -4.09 -3.12 -3.03
C LYS A 148 -4.41 -2.72 -1.58
N THR A 149 -5.41 -3.31 -0.94
CA THR A 149 -5.83 -2.93 0.43
C THR A 149 -5.21 -3.80 1.52
N CYS A 150 -4.79 -5.04 1.20
CA CYS A 150 -4.24 -5.97 2.17
C CYS A 150 -2.76 -6.26 1.93
N ILE A 151 -2.37 -6.68 0.73
CA ILE A 151 -0.98 -7.13 0.54
C ILE A 151 -0.01 -5.95 0.54
N ILE A 152 -0.24 -4.94 -0.31
CA ILE A 152 0.68 -3.78 -0.40
C ILE A 152 0.89 -3.11 0.96
N PRO A 153 -0.16 -2.68 1.69
CA PRO A 153 0.03 -1.92 2.92
C PRO A 153 0.78 -2.71 3.98
N PHE A 154 0.45 -3.99 4.15
CA PHE A 154 1.04 -4.82 5.19
C PHE A 154 2.44 -5.29 4.80
N TYR A 155 2.65 -5.73 3.56
CA TYR A 155 3.97 -6.18 3.10
C TYR A 155 5.00 -5.05 3.19
N PHE A 156 4.68 -3.86 2.69
CA PHE A 156 5.59 -2.73 2.75
C PHE A 156 5.73 -2.17 4.15
N SER A 157 4.77 -2.35 5.06
CA SER A 157 4.95 -1.95 6.47
C SER A 157 5.75 -2.94 7.35
N LEU A 158 6.04 -4.15 6.87
CA LEU A 158 6.79 -5.16 7.65
C LEU A 158 8.14 -4.66 8.15
N PRO A 159 8.99 -3.98 7.33
CA PRO A 159 10.22 -3.39 7.81
C PRO A 159 10.00 -2.38 8.94
N ALA A 160 8.94 -1.57 8.88
CA ALA A 160 8.63 -0.62 9.95
C ALA A 160 8.39 -1.33 11.29
N ASN A 161 7.71 -2.47 11.30
CA ASN A 161 7.53 -3.28 12.51
C ASN A 161 8.84 -3.93 13.00
N ALA A 162 9.69 -4.39 12.08
CA ALA A 162 10.97 -5.02 12.43
C ALA A 162 11.99 -4.00 12.97
N LEU A 163 11.87 -2.73 12.55
CA LEU A 163 12.77 -1.64 12.93
C LEU A 163 12.34 -0.92 14.21
N ILE A 164 11.38 -1.45 14.96
CA ILE A 164 11.06 -0.99 16.32
C ILE A 164 12.16 -1.47 17.26
N ILE A 165 13.28 -0.77 17.23
CA ILE A 165 14.45 -1.03 18.06
C ILE A 165 14.76 0.20 18.90
N PRO A 166 15.33 0.03 20.11
CA PRO A 166 15.74 1.17 20.92
C PRO A 166 16.69 2.11 20.16
N SER A 167 16.49 3.43 20.27
CA SER A 167 17.30 4.43 19.53
C SER A 167 18.81 4.41 19.73
N HIS A 168 19.34 3.75 20.77
CA HIS A 168 20.79 3.61 20.93
C HIS A 168 21.43 2.69 19.88
N TYR A 169 20.63 1.90 19.14
CA TYR A 169 21.07 1.19 17.94
C TYR A 169 21.00 2.07 16.68
N SER A 170 21.42 3.33 16.82
CA SER A 170 21.43 4.29 15.71
C SER A 170 22.35 3.83 14.59
N LEU A 171 21.96 4.10 13.35
CA LEU A 171 22.79 3.80 12.17
C LEU A 171 24.02 4.71 12.18
N SER A 172 25.16 4.16 11.75
CA SER A 172 26.34 4.98 11.53
C SER A 172 26.06 6.00 10.41
N PRO A 173 26.58 7.24 10.49
CA PRO A 173 26.34 8.26 9.46
C PRO A 173 26.74 7.79 8.06
N LEU A 174 27.83 7.02 7.95
CA LEU A 174 28.29 6.44 6.69
C LEU A 174 27.26 5.49 6.09
N LEU A 175 26.66 4.63 6.91
CA LEU A 175 25.65 3.68 6.44
C LEU A 175 24.34 4.38 6.05
N LEU A 176 23.96 5.44 6.77
CA LEU A 176 22.82 6.28 6.38
C LEU A 176 23.06 6.93 5.01
N ILE A 177 24.24 7.50 4.78
CA ILE A 177 24.62 8.09 3.48
C ILE A 177 24.54 7.03 2.37
N LEU A 178 25.03 5.81 2.61
CA LEU A 178 24.96 4.72 1.63
C LEU A 178 23.52 4.31 1.31
N ILE A 179 22.65 4.20 2.31
CA ILE A 179 21.22 3.88 2.10
C ILE A 179 20.55 4.96 1.25
N VAL A 180 20.75 6.24 1.60
CA VAL A 180 20.18 7.37 0.86
C VAL A 180 20.73 7.42 -0.56
N ALA A 181 22.02 7.22 -0.75
CA ALA A 181 22.65 7.20 -2.07
C ALA A 181 22.10 6.05 -2.94
N LEU A 182 21.93 4.86 -2.36
CA LEU A 182 21.34 3.72 -3.07
C LEU A 182 19.89 3.99 -3.47
N PHE A 183 19.10 4.61 -2.59
CA PHE A 183 17.72 5.01 -2.88
C PHE A 183 17.67 6.00 -4.05
N LEU A 184 18.47 7.07 -3.98
CA LEU A 184 18.52 8.08 -5.04
C LEU A 184 18.97 7.48 -6.37
N PHE A 185 20.00 6.62 -6.35
CA PHE A 185 20.46 5.92 -7.54
C PHE A 185 19.34 5.05 -8.15
N GLY A 186 18.62 4.29 -7.32
CA GLY A 186 17.46 3.51 -7.75
C GLY A 186 16.34 4.38 -8.34
N CYS A 187 16.04 5.53 -7.72
CA CYS A 187 15.08 6.49 -8.26
C CYS A 187 15.52 7.05 -9.62
N VAL A 188 16.78 7.43 -9.76
CA VAL A 188 17.34 7.97 -11.01
C VAL A 188 17.27 6.93 -12.13
N ILE A 189 17.65 5.68 -11.86
CA ILE A 189 17.53 4.60 -12.86
C ILE A 189 16.06 4.38 -13.20
N SER A 190 15.21 4.15 -12.19
CA SER A 190 13.80 3.80 -12.43
C SER A 190 13.07 4.90 -13.18
N ARG A 191 13.34 6.18 -12.90
CA ARG A 191 12.67 7.31 -13.56
C ARG A 191 13.33 7.65 -14.89
N GLY A 192 14.65 7.60 -14.96
CA GLY A 192 15.41 7.79 -16.21
C GLY A 192 14.97 6.80 -17.28
N SER A 193 14.83 5.52 -16.93
CA SER A 193 14.39 4.48 -17.88
C SER A 193 12.94 4.63 -18.35
N VAL A 194 12.08 5.33 -17.62
CA VAL A 194 10.68 5.57 -18.03
C VAL A 194 10.56 6.82 -18.91
N GLN A 195 11.46 7.78 -18.75
CA GLN A 195 11.47 9.03 -19.52
C GLN A 195 12.24 8.93 -20.84
N GLN A 196 13.19 8.00 -20.94
CA GLN A 196 13.94 7.66 -22.16
C GLN A 196 13.09 6.81 -23.12
#